data_AF-C9RCK6-F1
#
_entry.id   AF-C9RCK6-F1
#
_cell.length_a   1.000
_cell.length_b   1.000
_cell.length_c   1.000
_cell.angle_alpha   90.00
_cell.angle_beta   90.00
_cell.angle_gamma   90.00
#
_symmetry.space_group_name_H-M   'P 1'
#
loop_
_entity.id
_entity.type
_entity.pdbx_description
1 polymer ?
#
loop_
_entity_poly.entity_id
_entity_poly.type
_entity_poly.pdbx_seq_one_letter_code
_entity_poly.pdbx_strand_id
1 'polypeptide(L)'
;MAHAVLGKAYLLALLSCFGEVRTCEGWQTEEWREGLGLAKSHANDALSLFPPERPLKIFGPEHLIYPLRRRRWEDNPTKTCEGRNGFRHWDVVRAMRAGKVVFGCVRSLKARAMTLRTAGDGNFEVSYSKAELLHRPRGPAYVPVW
;
A
#
# COMPACT_ATOMS: atom_id res chain seq x y z
N MET A 1 14.26 1.72 0.03
CA MET A 1 13.74 2.37 1.27
C MET A 1 13.73 3.90 1.25
N ALA A 2 14.10 4.60 0.15
CA ALA A 2 14.46 6.03 0.22
C ALA A 2 13.32 7.06 0.11
N HIS A 3 12.30 6.85 -0.73
CA HIS A 3 11.37 7.93 -1.07
C HIS A 3 10.34 8.29 0.02
N ALA A 4 9.84 7.30 0.75
CA ALA A 4 8.87 7.56 1.82
C ALA A 4 9.49 8.31 3.01
N VAL A 5 10.76 8.02 3.32
CA VAL A 5 11.52 8.70 4.37
C VAL A 5 11.83 10.14 3.96
N LEU A 6 12.27 10.35 2.71
CA LEU A 6 12.50 11.68 2.14
C LEU A 6 11.24 12.56 2.17
N GLY A 7 10.09 12.00 1.80
CA GLY A 7 8.82 12.74 1.83
C GLY A 7 8.39 13.15 3.23
N LYS A 8 8.58 12.27 4.23
CA LYS A 8 8.31 12.58 5.64
C LYS A 8 9.25 13.66 6.18
N ALA A 9 10.55 13.57 5.86
CA ALA A 9 11.53 14.57 6.28
C ALA A 9 11.25 15.95 5.68
N TYR A 10 10.90 16.00 4.39
CA TYR A 10 10.49 17.25 3.73
C TYR A 10 9.26 17.87 4.40
N LEU A 11 8.22 17.05 4.66
CA LEU A 11 7.00 17.53 5.32
C LEU A 11 7.31 18.04 6.74
N LEU A 12 8.14 17.33 7.50
CA LEU A 12 8.54 17.74 8.84
C LEU A 12 9.24 19.10 8.81
N ALA A 13 10.23 19.28 7.92
CA ALA A 13 10.95 20.54 7.77
C ALA A 13 10.00 21.71 7.42
N LEU A 14 9.02 21.46 6.56
CA LEU A 14 8.04 22.46 6.14
C LEU A 14 7.10 22.84 7.29
N LEU A 15 6.65 21.86 8.08
CA LEU A 15 5.79 22.09 9.24
C LEU A 15 6.52 22.81 10.39
N SER A 16 7.82 22.54 10.58
CA SER A 16 8.64 23.22 11.60
C SER A 16 8.75 24.73 11.40
N CYS A 17 8.50 25.24 10.19
CA CYS A 17 8.40 26.68 9.94
C CYS A 17 7.17 27.33 10.58
N PHE A 18 6.15 26.55 10.94
CA PHE A 18 4.89 27.04 11.51
C PHE A 18 4.78 26.86 13.02
N GLY A 19 5.73 26.16 13.66
CA GLY A 19 5.76 25.96 15.11
C GLY A 19 6.47 24.68 15.54
N GLU A 20 6.29 24.32 16.81
CA GLU A 20 6.80 23.06 17.36
C GLU A 20 6.07 21.88 16.71
N VAL A 21 6.82 20.98 16.07
CA VAL A 21 6.27 19.76 15.47
C VAL A 21 6.72 18.56 16.28
N ARG A 22 5.75 17.81 16.81
CA ARG A 22 5.99 16.55 17.51
C ARG A 22 5.73 15.39 16.57
N THR A 23 6.57 14.38 16.67
CA THR A 23 6.43 13.12 15.93
C THR A 23 6.21 11.98 16.91
N CYS A 24 5.40 11.00 16.53
CA CYS A 24 5.22 9.77 17.28
C CYS A 24 5.39 8.57 16.35
N GLU A 25 5.71 7.44 16.96
CA GLU A 25 5.73 6.14 16.31
C GLU A 25 4.33 5.55 16.20
N GLY A 26 4.12 4.66 15.22
CA GLY A 26 2.81 4.06 14.99
C GLY A 26 2.27 3.24 16.18
N TRP A 27 3.16 2.60 16.93
CA TRP A 27 2.78 1.84 18.13
C TRP A 27 2.26 2.75 19.25
N GLN A 28 2.73 4.00 19.35
CA GLN A 28 2.26 4.94 20.37
C GLN A 28 0.82 5.34 20.11
N THR A 29 0.49 5.64 18.85
CA THR A 29 -0.90 5.95 18.43
C THR A 29 -1.85 4.79 18.64
N GLU A 30 -1.37 3.56 18.49
CA GLU A 30 -2.15 2.33 18.75
C GLU A 30 -2.47 2.19 20.24
N GLU A 31 -1.46 2.32 21.11
CA GLU A 31 -1.60 2.28 22.56
C GLU A 31 -2.56 3.36 23.07
N TRP A 32 -2.42 4.60 22.60
CA TRP A 32 -3.31 5.70 22.98
C TRP A 32 -4.75 5.50 22.50
N ARG A 33 -4.93 4.98 21.28
CA ARG A 33 -6.27 4.70 20.74
C ARG A 33 -6.98 3.61 21.57
N GLU A 34 -6.25 2.55 21.92
CA GLU A 34 -6.77 1.46 22.75
C GLU A 34 -7.08 1.94 24.16
N GLY A 35 -6.22 2.78 24.75
CA GLY A 35 -6.47 3.42 26.04
C GLY A 35 -7.71 4.32 26.07
N LEU A 36 -8.09 4.89 24.92
CA LEU A 36 -9.31 5.67 24.73
C LEU A 36 -10.54 4.81 24.38
N GLY A 37 -10.39 3.49 24.23
CA GLY A 37 -11.47 2.58 23.83
C GLY A 37 -11.97 2.79 22.40
N LEU A 38 -11.15 3.39 21.52
CA LEU A 38 -11.53 3.72 20.15
C LEU A 38 -11.20 2.56 19.18
N ALA A 39 -12.10 2.30 18.23
CA ALA A 39 -11.87 1.33 17.16
C ALA A 39 -10.81 1.83 16.16
N LYS A 40 -10.13 0.90 15.46
CA LYS A 40 -9.14 1.24 14.43
C LYS A 40 -9.77 2.00 13.26
N SER A 41 -9.42 3.27 13.10
CA SER A 41 -9.72 4.08 11.93
C SER A 41 -8.70 5.22 11.81
N HIS A 42 -8.54 5.78 10.61
CA HIS A 42 -7.65 6.93 10.41
C HIS A 42 -8.06 8.15 11.24
N ALA A 43 -9.37 8.36 11.42
CA ALA A 43 -9.88 9.43 12.27
C ALA A 43 -9.53 9.21 13.74
N ASN A 44 -9.70 7.97 14.23
CA ASN A 44 -9.41 7.62 15.63
C ASN A 44 -7.90 7.60 15.93
N ASP A 45 -7.07 7.16 14.99
CA ASP A 45 -5.61 7.24 15.09
C ASP A 45 -5.14 8.72 15.13
N ALA A 46 -5.83 9.63 14.42
CA ALA A 46 -5.53 11.06 14.48
C ALA A 46 -6.04 11.71 15.78
N LEU A 47 -7.21 11.29 16.28
CA LEU A 47 -7.77 11.74 17.55
C LEU A 47 -6.87 11.35 18.73
N SER A 48 -6.27 10.15 18.70
CA SER A 48 -5.39 9.69 19.78
C SER A 48 -4.08 10.49 19.89
N LEU A 49 -3.71 11.28 18.87
CA LEU A 49 -2.58 12.23 18.91
C LEU A 49 -2.85 13.45 19.80
N PHE A 50 -4.11 13.72 20.11
CA PHE A 50 -4.54 14.83 20.95
C PHE A 50 -5.16 14.28 22.24
N PRO A 51 -4.40 13.48 23.03
CA PRO A 51 -4.92 12.91 24.26
C PRO A 51 -5.35 14.08 25.15
N PRO A 52 -6.61 14.10 25.57
CA PRO A 52 -7.14 15.31 26.16
C PRO A 52 -6.90 15.30 27.66
N GLU A 53 -6.68 16.46 28.27
CA GLU A 53 -6.77 16.62 29.74
C GLU A 53 -8.21 16.41 30.25
N ARG A 54 -9.20 16.27 29.34
CA ARG A 54 -10.65 16.15 29.60
C ARG A 54 -11.31 15.23 28.56
N PRO A 55 -12.42 14.54 28.84
CA PRO A 55 -13.05 13.67 27.84
C PRO A 55 -13.36 14.40 26.50
N LEU A 56 -12.83 13.88 25.39
CA LEU A 56 -13.08 14.38 24.04
C LEU A 56 -14.57 14.20 23.69
N LYS A 57 -15.24 15.30 23.33
CA LYS A 57 -16.58 15.24 22.74
C LYS A 57 -16.45 15.31 21.22
N ILE A 58 -16.69 14.17 20.56
CA ILE A 58 -16.75 14.09 19.11
C ILE A 58 -18.19 14.41 18.70
N PHE A 59 -18.39 15.47 17.91
CA PHE A 59 -19.70 15.84 17.36
C PHE A 59 -19.63 15.88 15.84
N GLY A 60 -20.69 15.38 15.20
CA GLY A 60 -20.88 15.45 13.75
C GLY A 60 -20.66 14.10 13.04
N PRO A 61 -21.16 13.97 11.80
CA PRO A 61 -20.95 12.78 10.99
C PRO A 61 -19.48 12.67 10.56
N GLU A 62 -18.96 11.44 10.52
CA GLU A 62 -17.65 11.17 9.95
C GLU A 62 -17.69 11.47 8.44
N HIS A 63 -16.96 12.50 8.02
CA HIS A 63 -16.86 12.86 6.61
C HIS A 63 -15.70 12.13 5.96
N LEU A 64 -16.00 11.20 5.07
CA LEU A 64 -14.99 10.54 4.26
C LEU A 64 -14.49 11.49 3.17
N ILE A 65 -13.34 12.12 3.41
CA ILE A 65 -12.67 12.95 2.40
C ILE A 65 -12.03 12.03 1.37
N TYR A 66 -12.67 11.87 0.22
CA TYR A 66 -12.03 11.22 -0.92
C TYR A 66 -11.08 12.21 -1.59
N PRO A 67 -9.76 11.94 -1.61
CA PRO A 67 -8.84 12.79 -2.36
C PRO A 67 -9.28 12.81 -3.83
N LEU A 68 -9.42 14.02 -4.38
CA LEU A 68 -9.81 14.24 -5.77
C LEU A 68 -8.68 13.73 -6.68
N ARG A 69 -8.69 12.45 -7.03
CA ARG A 69 -7.82 11.94 -8.08
C ARG A 69 -8.29 12.55 -9.40
N ARG A 70 -7.49 13.46 -9.97
CA ARG A 70 -7.73 14.09 -11.29
C ARG A 70 -8.02 13.09 -12.41
N ARG A 71 -7.62 11.83 -12.25
CA ARG A 71 -8.08 10.69 -13.06
C ARG A 71 -8.84 9.71 -12.18
N ARG A 72 -10.17 9.85 -12.12
CA ARG A 72 -11.05 8.69 -11.90
C ARG A 72 -11.03 7.92 -13.22
N TRP A 73 -10.33 6.79 -13.25
CA TRP A 73 -10.58 5.78 -14.28
C TRP A 73 -11.83 5.03 -13.84
N GLU A 74 -13.00 5.46 -14.33
CA GLU A 74 -14.12 4.54 -14.50
C GLU A 74 -13.58 3.34 -15.28
N ASP A 75 -13.80 2.14 -14.75
CA ASP A 75 -13.24 0.89 -15.27
C ASP A 75 -11.71 0.77 -15.25
N ASN A 76 -11.03 1.17 -14.17
CA ASN A 76 -9.61 0.81 -14.02
C ASN A 76 -9.45 -0.73 -14.02
N PRO A 77 -8.98 -1.35 -15.12
CA PRO A 77 -9.00 -2.80 -15.26
C PRO A 77 -7.99 -3.47 -14.31
N THR A 78 -7.08 -2.69 -13.71
CA THR A 78 -6.11 -3.18 -12.73
C THR A 78 -6.69 -3.32 -11.31
N LYS A 79 -7.90 -2.79 -11.03
CA LYS A 79 -8.56 -2.89 -9.71
C LYS A 79 -9.70 -3.91 -9.65
N THR A 80 -10.35 -4.23 -10.77
CA THR A 80 -11.50 -5.15 -10.82
C THR A 80 -11.15 -6.53 -11.33
N CYS A 81 -9.96 -6.72 -11.92
CA CYS A 81 -9.57 -8.00 -12.47
C CYS A 81 -9.05 -8.94 -11.36
N GLU A 82 -9.94 -9.78 -10.83
CA GLU A 82 -9.59 -10.83 -9.86
C GLU A 82 -8.64 -11.88 -10.46
N GLY A 83 -8.69 -12.06 -11.79
CA GLY A 83 -7.78 -12.92 -12.52
C GLY A 83 -7.82 -12.72 -14.04
N ARG A 84 -6.73 -13.07 -14.71
CA ARG A 84 -6.58 -13.02 -16.17
C ARG A 84 -5.66 -14.11 -16.67
N ASN A 85 -6.06 -14.80 -17.75
CA ASN A 85 -5.29 -15.90 -18.35
C ASN A 85 -4.83 -16.96 -17.34
N GLY A 86 -5.68 -17.26 -16.34
CA GLY A 86 -5.36 -18.22 -15.28
C GLY A 86 -4.54 -17.66 -14.10
N PHE A 87 -4.04 -16.42 -14.18
CA PHE A 87 -3.27 -15.76 -13.13
C PHE A 87 -4.13 -14.85 -12.26
N ARG A 88 -3.75 -14.68 -11.00
CA ARG A 88 -4.40 -13.83 -10.00
C ARG A 88 -3.37 -12.96 -9.29
N HIS A 89 -3.87 -11.97 -8.56
CA HIS A 89 -3.05 -11.22 -7.62
C HIS A 89 -2.37 -12.19 -6.63
N TRP A 90 -1.10 -11.94 -6.34
CA TRP A 90 -0.24 -12.73 -5.46
C TRP A 90 0.26 -14.08 -5.96
N ASP A 91 -0.19 -14.55 -7.13
CA ASP A 91 0.38 -15.75 -7.75
C ASP A 91 1.90 -15.64 -7.88
N VAL A 92 2.61 -16.69 -7.47
CA VAL A 92 4.04 -16.83 -7.70
C VAL A 92 4.23 -17.47 -9.05
N VAL A 93 4.97 -16.78 -9.92
CA VAL A 93 5.11 -17.15 -11.32
C VAL A 93 6.58 -17.21 -11.72
N ARG A 94 6.87 -18.19 -12.58
CA ARG A 94 8.08 -18.25 -13.39
C ARG A 94 7.76 -17.61 -14.73
N ALA A 95 8.56 -16.67 -15.19
CA ALA A 95 8.37 -16.02 -16.48
C ALA A 95 9.68 -15.94 -17.28
N MET A 96 9.57 -15.84 -18.60
CA MET A 96 10.72 -15.63 -19.49
C MET A 96 10.66 -14.25 -20.15
N ARG A 97 11.70 -13.43 -19.96
CA ARG A 97 11.84 -12.11 -20.58
C ARG A 97 13.25 -11.94 -21.11
N ALA A 98 13.36 -11.56 -22.40
CA ALA A 98 14.65 -11.38 -23.08
C ALA A 98 15.62 -12.56 -22.86
N GLY A 99 15.12 -13.80 -22.95
CA GLY A 99 15.92 -15.03 -22.78
C GLY A 99 16.28 -15.38 -21.32
N LYS A 100 15.91 -14.55 -20.34
CA LYS A 100 16.18 -14.79 -18.92
C LYS A 100 14.94 -15.28 -18.20
N VAL A 101 15.15 -16.24 -17.28
CA VAL A 101 14.11 -16.70 -16.36
C VAL A 101 14.01 -15.70 -15.21
N VAL A 102 12.78 -15.32 -14.88
CA VAL A 102 12.46 -14.39 -13.79
C VAL A 102 11.41 -15.04 -12.92
N PHE A 103 11.62 -15.00 -11.62
CA PHE A 103 10.63 -15.41 -10.63
C PHE A 103 10.07 -14.16 -9.93
N GLY A 104 8.77 -14.15 -9.72
CA GLY A 104 8.14 -13.03 -9.03
C GLY A 104 6.70 -13.29 -8.64
N CYS A 105 6.18 -12.42 -7.80
CA CYS A 105 4.80 -12.45 -7.33
C CYS A 105 3.96 -11.45 -8.12
N VAL A 106 2.80 -11.86 -8.64
CA VAL A 106 1.92 -10.99 -9.43
C VAL A 106 1.44 -9.82 -8.59
N ARG A 107 1.81 -8.60 -9.01
CA ARG A 107 1.40 -7.33 -8.40
C ARG A 107 0.20 -6.70 -9.07
N SER A 108 0.04 -6.87 -10.38
CA SER A 108 -1.11 -6.32 -11.09
C SER A 108 -1.29 -7.03 -12.43
N LEU A 109 -2.55 -7.14 -12.85
CA LEU A 109 -2.95 -7.73 -14.10
C LEU A 109 -3.37 -6.60 -15.04
N LYS A 110 -2.57 -6.34 -16.08
CA LYS A 110 -2.88 -5.35 -17.13
C LYS A 110 -3.50 -6.03 -18.35
N ALA A 111 -3.95 -5.22 -19.30
CA ALA A 111 -4.59 -5.72 -20.53
C ALA A 111 -3.71 -6.68 -21.35
N ARG A 112 -2.42 -6.37 -21.52
CA ARG A 112 -1.51 -7.12 -22.40
C ARG A 112 -0.37 -7.85 -21.69
N ALA A 113 -0.15 -7.54 -20.42
CA ALA A 113 0.94 -8.09 -19.61
C ALA A 113 0.55 -8.13 -18.14
N MET A 114 1.31 -8.85 -17.33
CA MET A 114 1.25 -8.79 -15.88
C MET A 114 2.51 -8.11 -15.35
N THR A 115 2.40 -7.44 -14.20
CA THR A 115 3.57 -6.91 -13.50
C THR A 115 3.88 -7.77 -12.30
N LEU A 116 5.14 -8.18 -12.17
CA LEU A 116 5.65 -8.95 -11.05
C LEU A 116 6.36 -8.03 -10.06
N ARG A 117 6.25 -8.40 -8.78
CA ARG A 117 7.25 -8.05 -7.77
C ARG A 117 8.35 -9.09 -7.85
N THR A 118 9.49 -8.65 -8.35
CA THR A 118 10.78 -9.33 -8.22
C THR A 118 11.56 -8.67 -7.09
N ALA A 119 12.74 -9.20 -6.76
CA ALA A 119 13.57 -8.57 -5.74
C ALA A 119 14.17 -7.22 -6.16
N GLY A 120 14.48 -7.03 -7.45
CA GLY A 120 15.08 -5.80 -7.98
C GLY A 120 14.08 -4.78 -8.50
N ASP A 121 12.87 -5.23 -8.85
CA ASP A 121 11.84 -4.38 -9.46
C ASP A 121 10.43 -4.81 -9.01
N GLY A 122 9.72 -3.85 -8.41
CA GLY A 122 8.35 -4.01 -7.96
C GLY A 122 7.29 -3.90 -9.04
N ASN A 123 7.64 -3.56 -10.29
CA ASN A 123 6.73 -3.40 -11.43
C ASN A 123 7.22 -4.14 -12.69
N PHE A 124 7.98 -5.22 -12.52
CA PHE A 124 8.63 -5.91 -13.63
C PHE A 124 7.61 -6.53 -14.58
N GLU A 125 7.50 -6.00 -15.80
CA GLU A 125 6.45 -6.40 -16.74
C GLU A 125 6.81 -7.66 -17.55
N VAL A 126 5.90 -8.64 -17.60
CA VAL A 126 6.05 -9.89 -18.36
C VAL A 126 4.76 -10.25 -19.11
N SER A 127 4.91 -10.94 -20.26
CA SER A 127 3.78 -11.44 -21.04
C SER A 127 3.11 -12.62 -20.34
N TYR A 128 1.78 -12.69 -20.42
CA TYR A 128 1.00 -13.85 -19.96
C TYR A 128 1.44 -15.15 -20.63
N SER A 129 1.71 -15.11 -21.93
CA SER A 129 2.11 -16.30 -22.71
C SER A 129 3.50 -16.83 -22.38
N LYS A 130 4.31 -16.05 -21.65
CA LYS A 130 5.67 -16.41 -21.24
C LYS A 130 5.76 -16.64 -19.74
N ALA A 131 4.62 -16.80 -19.06
CA ALA A 131 4.54 -16.99 -17.62
C ALA A 131 3.88 -18.33 -17.31
N GLU A 132 4.30 -18.93 -16.20
CA GLU A 132 3.82 -20.20 -15.68
C GLU A 132 3.58 -20.05 -14.17
N LEU A 133 2.41 -20.49 -13.72
CA LEU A 133 2.03 -20.46 -12.31
C LEU A 133 2.80 -21.54 -11.55
N LEU A 134 3.51 -21.15 -10.49
CA LEU A 134 4.19 -22.08 -9.59
C LEU A 134 3.37 -22.34 -8.32
N HIS A 135 2.83 -21.27 -7.74
CA HIS A 135 2.11 -21.35 -6.47
C HIS A 135 1.08 -20.22 -6.34
N ARG A 136 -0.04 -20.51 -5.69
CA ARG A 136 -1.10 -19.52 -5.39
C ARG A 136 -1.22 -19.34 -3.88
N PRO A 137 -0.44 -18.42 -3.30
CA PRO A 137 -0.55 -18.11 -1.87
C PRO A 137 -1.85 -17.35 -1.58
N ARG A 138 -2.27 -17.35 -0.32
CA ARG A 138 -3.45 -16.57 0.14
C ARG A 138 -3.14 -15.08 0.33
N GLY A 139 -1.89 -14.66 0.10
CA GLY A 139 -1.43 -13.29 0.32
C GLY A 139 -0.07 -13.03 -0.35
N PRO A 140 0.49 -11.83 -0.17
CA PRO A 140 1.75 -11.44 -0.79
C PRO A 140 2.89 -12.41 -0.44
N ALA A 141 3.58 -12.92 -1.45
CA ALA A 141 4.78 -13.74 -1.29
C ALA A 141 6.01 -12.96 -1.77
N TYR A 142 7.09 -13.03 -0.99
CA TYR A 142 8.39 -12.48 -1.37
C TYR A 142 9.24 -13.61 -1.92
N VAL A 143 9.65 -13.50 -3.18
CA VAL A 143 10.52 -14.50 -3.81
C VAL A 143 11.97 -14.10 -3.55
N PRO A 144 12.76 -14.93 -2.85
CA PRO A 144 14.17 -14.65 -2.58
C PRO A 144 14.99 -14.70 -3.88
N VAL A 145 16.07 -13.93 -3.93
CA VAL A 145 17.09 -14.02 -4.98
C VAL A 145 18.11 -15.05 -4.53
N TRP A 146 18.40 -16.03 -5.38
CA TRP A 146 19.56 -16.90 -5.28
C TRP A 146 20.47 -16.61 -6.47
#